data_AF-A0AA37RSP2-F1
#
_entry.id   AF-A0AA37RSP2-F1
#
_cell.length_a   1.000
_cell.length_b   1.000
_cell.length_c   1.000
_cell.angle_alpha   90.00
_cell.angle_beta   90.00
_cell.angle_gamma   90.00
#
_symmetry.space_group_name_H-M   'P 1'
#
loop_
_entity.id
_entity.type
_entity.pdbx_description
1 polymer ?
#
loop_
_entity_poly.entity_id
_entity_poly.type
_entity_poly.pdbx_seq_one_letter_code
_entity_poly.pdbx_strand_id
1 'polypeptide(L)'
;MSEVTRKIVCAAVRVGTFVVLGPRHYSQPMHEQIKWIESHTRIPWKKLRQSYGEEQGFIDQFGQFYDRKQAMELVKSNGQPFDLKRNGGSGDELYSEGLY
;
A
#
# COMPACT_ATOMS: atom_id res chain seq x y z
N MET A 1 -25.30 -8.19 -14.13
CA MET A 1 -24.57 -8.02 -12.87
C MET A 1 -23.87 -6.67 -12.96
N SER A 2 -24.11 -5.73 -12.05
CA SER A 2 -23.29 -4.51 -12.00
C SER A 2 -21.85 -4.93 -11.72
N GLU A 3 -20.89 -4.47 -12.52
CA GLU A 3 -19.47 -4.69 -12.22
C GLU A 3 -19.16 -4.15 -10.82
N VAL A 4 -18.44 -4.94 -10.01
CA VAL A 4 -18.02 -4.50 -8.69
C VAL A 4 -16.93 -3.45 -8.86
N THR A 5 -17.21 -2.21 -8.45
CA THR A 5 -16.23 -1.13 -8.46
C THR A 5 -15.08 -1.44 -7.49
N ARG A 6 -13.84 -1.45 -7.99
CA ARG A 6 -12.64 -1.65 -7.16
C ARG A 6 -12.41 -0.45 -6.24
N LYS A 7 -12.05 -0.70 -4.99
CA LYS A 7 -11.77 0.34 -3.99
C LYS A 7 -10.42 0.08 -3.37
N ILE A 8 -9.57 1.10 -3.33
CA ILE A 8 -8.33 1.08 -2.58
C ILE A 8 -8.67 1.09 -1.09
N VAL A 9 -8.15 0.12 -0.33
CA VAL A 9 -8.54 -0.13 1.07
C VAL A 9 -7.50 0.38 2.06
N CYS A 10 -6.24 -0.02 1.92
CA CYS A 10 -5.19 0.36 2.87
C CYS A 10 -3.80 0.40 2.24
N ALA A 11 -2.86 1.04 2.94
CA ALA A 11 -1.47 1.09 2.53
C ALA A 11 -0.84 -0.30 2.57
N ALA A 12 0.07 -0.53 1.62
CA ALA A 12 0.82 -1.77 1.48
C ALA A 12 2.28 -1.49 1.14
N VAL A 13 3.17 -2.37 1.59
CA VAL A 13 4.58 -2.41 1.16
C VAL A 13 4.88 -3.81 0.67
N ARG A 14 5.39 -3.92 -0.56
CA ARG A 14 5.83 -5.18 -1.17
C ARG A 14 7.35 -5.25 -1.21
N VAL A 15 7.89 -6.38 -0.75
CA VAL A 15 9.32 -6.72 -0.82
C VAL A 15 9.43 -8.19 -1.19
N GLY A 16 9.84 -8.46 -2.44
CA GLY A 16 9.81 -9.83 -2.98
C GLY A 16 8.39 -10.41 -2.93
N THR A 17 8.22 -11.55 -2.27
CA THR A 17 6.90 -12.20 -2.08
C THR A 17 6.14 -11.71 -0.85
N PHE A 18 6.75 -10.87 0.00
CA PHE A 18 6.08 -10.35 1.19
C PHE A 18 5.28 -9.10 0.83
N VAL A 19 4.03 -9.06 1.30
CA VAL A 19 3.19 -7.86 1.28
C VAL A 19 2.73 -7.60 2.71
N VAL A 20 3.12 -6.45 3.27
CA VAL A 20 2.71 -6.02 4.61
C VAL A 20 1.72 -4.87 4.51
N LEU A 21 0.70 -4.91 5.36
CA LEU A 21 -0.47 -4.03 5.27
C LEU A 21 -0.58 -3.10 6.47
N GLY A 22 -1.19 -1.94 6.30
CA GLY A 22 -1.47 -1.06 7.42
C GLY A 22 -2.34 0.14 7.06
N PRO A 23 -2.92 0.83 8.06
CA PRO A 23 -3.64 2.07 7.83
C PRO A 23 -2.76 3.14 7.16
N ARG A 24 -1.46 3.15 7.46
CA ARG A 24 -0.44 3.97 6.78
C ARG A 24 0.81 3.16 6.49
N HIS A 25 1.62 3.61 5.54
CA HIS A 25 2.97 3.07 5.33
C HIS A 25 3.75 3.17 6.64
N TYR A 26 4.35 2.07 7.08
CA TYR A 26 5.08 1.97 8.35
C TYR A 26 4.29 2.35 9.60
N SER A 27 2.97 2.18 9.57
CA SER A 27 2.14 2.21 10.78
C SER A 27 2.51 1.06 11.74
N GLN A 28 2.10 1.17 13.00
CA GLN A 28 2.39 0.15 14.01
C GLN A 28 1.96 -1.27 13.60
N PRO A 29 0.75 -1.52 13.05
CA PRO A 29 0.37 -2.87 12.59
C PRO A 29 1.28 -3.42 11.49
N MET A 30 1.78 -2.55 10.60
CA MET A 30 2.74 -2.93 9.56
C MET A 30 4.10 -3.28 10.16
N HIS A 31 4.56 -2.51 11.15
CA HIS A 31 5.79 -2.83 11.88
C HIS A 31 5.71 -4.16 12.64
N GLU A 32 4.55 -4.52 13.18
CA GLU A 32 4.33 -5.81 13.84
C GLU A 32 4.44 -6.98 12.86
N GLN A 33 3.86 -6.85 11.65
CA GLN A 33 4.05 -7.82 10.56
C GLN A 33 5.52 -7.94 10.14
N ILE A 34 6.22 -6.81 9.98
CA ILE A 34 7.65 -6.80 9.63
C ILE A 34 8.47 -7.54 10.69
N LYS A 35 8.25 -7.25 11.99
CA LYS A 35 8.93 -7.94 13.09
C LYS A 35 8.67 -9.45 13.09
N TRP A 36 7.43 -9.85 12.77
CA TRP A 36 7.08 -11.26 12.64
C TRP A 36 7.83 -11.91 11.46
N ILE A 37 7.90 -11.26 10.30
CA ILE A 37 8.65 -11.76 9.14
C ILE A 37 10.15 -11.88 9.48
N GLU A 38 10.74 -10.87 10.12
CA GLU A 38 12.15 -10.90 10.52
C GLU A 38 12.44 -12.05 11.49
N SER A 39 11.57 -12.32 12.45
CA SER A 39 11.75 -13.41 13.41
C SER A 39 11.63 -14.80 12.77
N HIS A 40 10.72 -14.97 11.81
CA HIS A 40 10.47 -16.26 11.17
C HIS A 40 11.49 -16.59 10.07
N THR A 41 11.88 -15.58 9.28
CA THR A 41 12.88 -15.76 8.22
C THR A 41 14.31 -15.72 8.76
N ARG A 42 14.52 -15.12 9.93
CA ARG A 42 15.84 -14.77 10.49
C ARG A 42 16.65 -13.84 9.58
N ILE A 43 15.98 -13.10 8.69
CA ILE A 43 16.57 -12.11 7.78
C ILE A 43 16.01 -10.74 8.14
N PRO A 44 16.86 -9.74 8.45
CA PRO A 44 16.39 -8.37 8.67
C PRO A 44 15.66 -7.81 7.44
N TRP A 45 14.57 -7.08 7.66
CA TRP A 45 13.77 -6.43 6.62
C TRP A 45 14.62 -5.52 5.73
N LYS A 46 15.61 -4.84 6.32
CA LYS A 46 16.59 -4.05 5.58
C LYS A 46 17.34 -4.88 4.52
N LYS A 47 17.73 -6.12 4.83
CA LYS A 47 18.41 -6.99 3.85
C LYS A 47 17.44 -7.46 2.76
N LEU A 48 16.21 -7.83 3.13
CA LEU A 48 15.18 -8.20 2.15
C LEU A 48 14.94 -7.06 1.14
N ARG A 49 14.81 -5.82 1.62
CA ARG A 49 14.66 -4.63 0.76
C ARG A 49 15.85 -4.38 -0.17
N GLN A 50 17.07 -4.60 0.32
CA GLN A 50 18.26 -4.46 -0.51
C GLN A 50 18.32 -5.53 -1.61
N SER A 51 17.84 -6.73 -1.34
CA SER A 51 17.86 -7.85 -2.30
C SER A 51 16.74 -7.79 -3.33
N TYR A 52 15.52 -7.38 -2.93
CA TYR A 52 14.33 -7.47 -3.78
C TYR A 52 13.75 -6.11 -4.19
N GLY A 53 14.27 -5.01 -3.64
CA GLY A 53 13.64 -3.71 -3.72
C GLY A 53 12.47 -3.57 -2.74
N GLU A 54 11.95 -2.35 -2.64
CA GLU A 54 10.76 -2.01 -1.88
C GLU A 54 9.79 -1.26 -2.80
N GLU A 55 8.56 -1.72 -2.86
CA GLU A 55 7.48 -1.03 -3.57
C GLU A 55 6.40 -0.62 -2.57
N GLN A 56 6.17 0.69 -2.46
CA GLN A 56 5.06 1.22 -1.67
C GLN A 56 3.82 1.37 -2.55
N GLY A 57 2.68 1.00 -2.00
CA GLY A 57 1.43 1.00 -2.72
C GLY A 57 0.26 0.79 -1.79
N PHE A 58 -0.78 0.17 -2.32
CA PHE A 58 -2.02 -0.13 -1.62
C PHE A 58 -2.56 -1.48 -2.06
N ILE A 59 -3.56 -1.98 -1.34
CA ILE A 59 -4.38 -3.10 -1.80
C ILE A 59 -5.82 -2.67 -2.04
N ASP A 60 -6.53 -3.41 -2.88
CA ASP A 60 -7.99 -3.30 -3.00
C ASP A 60 -8.74 -4.28 -2.10
N GLN A 61 -10.08 -4.32 -2.22
CA GLN A 61 -10.94 -5.21 -1.44
C GLN A 61 -10.75 -6.70 -1.74
N PHE A 62 -10.02 -7.05 -2.79
CA PHE A 62 -9.70 -8.42 -3.19
C PHE A 62 -8.26 -8.82 -2.83
N GLY A 63 -7.50 -7.92 -2.17
CA GLY A 63 -6.11 -8.14 -1.79
C GLY A 63 -5.11 -7.94 -2.93
N GLN A 64 -5.54 -7.39 -4.08
CA GLN A 64 -4.64 -7.12 -5.19
C GLN A 64 -3.77 -5.90 -4.86
N PHE A 65 -2.45 -6.04 -5.00
CA PHE A 65 -1.51 -4.93 -4.81
C PHE A 65 -1.51 -4.01 -6.04
N TYR A 66 -1.45 -2.71 -5.76
CA TYR A 66 -1.30 -1.62 -6.72
C TYR A 66 -0.20 -0.68 -6.23
N ASP A 67 0.69 -0.25 -7.12
CA ASP A 67 1.61 0.84 -6.78
C ASP A 67 0.85 2.17 -6.59
N ARG A 68 1.55 3.22 -6.16
CA ARG A 68 0.90 4.51 -5.88
C ARG A 68 0.22 5.17 -7.09
N LYS A 69 0.74 4.97 -8.30
CA LYS A 69 0.19 5.55 -9.53
C LYS A 69 -1.07 4.79 -9.94
N GLN A 70 -0.98 3.48 -9.99
CA GLN A 70 -2.12 2.59 -10.25
C GLN A 70 -3.25 2.80 -9.24
N ALA A 71 -2.90 2.95 -7.96
CA ALA A 71 -3.89 3.23 -6.91
C ALA A 71 -4.58 4.58 -7.12
N MET A 72 -3.84 5.63 -7.51
CA MET A 72 -4.41 6.94 -7.81
C MET A 72 -5.33 6.91 -9.04
N GLU A 73 -4.92 6.19 -10.10
CA GLU A 73 -5.75 5.96 -11.30
C GLU A 73 -7.07 5.28 -10.94
N LEU A 74 -7.02 4.24 -10.10
CA LEU A 74 -8.23 3.56 -9.59
C LEU A 74 -9.10 4.49 -8.74
N VAL A 75 -8.50 5.25 -7.82
CA VAL A 75 -9.24 6.20 -6.97
C VAL A 75 -10.00 7.21 -7.82
N LYS A 76 -9.34 7.80 -8.84
CA LYS A 76 -9.95 8.78 -9.74
C LYS A 76 -11.00 8.16 -10.65
N SER A 77 -10.69 7.05 -11.32
CA SER A 77 -11.60 6.40 -12.28
C SER A 77 -12.86 5.86 -11.63
N ASN A 78 -12.77 5.39 -10.39
CA ASN A 78 -13.89 4.85 -9.64
C ASN A 78 -14.62 5.88 -8.77
N GLY A 79 -14.20 7.15 -8.81
CA GLY A 79 -14.78 8.22 -7.99
C GLY A 79 -14.66 7.96 -6.48
N GLN A 80 -13.61 7.25 -6.05
CA GLN A 80 -13.36 7.03 -4.64
C GLN A 80 -12.94 8.37 -3.98
N PRO A 81 -13.58 8.78 -2.87
CA PRO A 81 -13.16 9.98 -2.16
C PRO A 81 -11.71 9.87 -1.65
N PHE A 82 -10.95 10.96 -1.79
CA PHE A 82 -9.62 11.13 -1.23
C PHE A 82 -9.36 12.63 -0.94
N ASP A 83 -8.47 12.93 -0.01
CA ASP A 83 -8.09 14.31 0.33
C ASP A 83 -6.85 14.74 -0.46
N LEU A 84 -7.05 15.54 -1.52
CA LEU A 84 -5.98 16.03 -2.39
C LEU A 84 -4.93 16.86 -1.63
N LYS A 85 -5.33 17.65 -0.63
CA LYS A 85 -4.42 18.51 0.13
C LYS A 85 -3.50 17.67 1.00
N ARG A 86 -4.04 16.64 1.65
CA ARG A 86 -3.27 15.69 2.46
C ARG A 86 -2.46 14.73 1.59
N ASN A 87 -2.87 14.53 0.34
CA ASN A 87 -2.14 13.76 -0.67
C ASN A 87 -0.97 14.52 -1.32
N GLY A 88 -0.46 15.59 -0.71
CA GLY A 88 0.66 16.37 -1.24
C GLY A 88 0.32 17.28 -2.43
N GLY A 89 -0.95 17.36 -2.84
CA GLY A 89 -1.45 18.37 -3.79
C GLY A 89 -1.29 18.06 -5.28
N SER A 90 -0.46 17.10 -5.70
CA SER A 90 -0.31 16.77 -7.14
C SER A 90 -1.46 15.92 -7.67
N GLY A 91 -1.88 14.93 -6.88
CA GLY A 91 -2.82 13.92 -7.32
C GLY A 91 -2.25 12.96 -8.38
N ASP A 92 -0.93 12.91 -8.59
CA ASP A 92 -0.29 11.97 -9.55
C ASP A 92 -0.09 10.59 -8.94
N GLU A 93 0.18 10.56 -7.64
CA GLU A 93 0.40 9.35 -6.84
C GLU A 93 -0.48 9.40 -5.59
N LEU A 94 -0.96 8.25 -5.15
CA LEU A 94 -1.67 8.15 -3.89
C LEU A 94 -0.69 8.00 -2.73
N TYR A 95 -0.87 8.82 -1.71
CA TYR A 95 -0.16 8.80 -0.43
C TYR A 95 -1.14 8.37 0.67
N SER A 96 -0.66 7.66 1.68
CA SER A 96 -1.53 7.14 2.75
C SER A 96 -2.24 8.23 3.55
N GLU A 97 -1.69 9.45 3.51
CA GLU A 97 -2.24 10.68 4.06
C GLU A 97 -3.51 11.14 3.37
N GLY A 98 -3.61 10.91 2.06
CA GLY A 98 -4.74 11.32 1.23
C GLY A 98 -5.86 10.30 1.11
N LEU A 99 -5.60 9.03 1.46
CA LEU A 99 -6.59 7.95 1.30
C LEU A 99 -7.85 8.11 2.19
N TYR A 100 -7.73 8.80 3.32
CA TYR A 100 -8.82 9.02 4.29
C TYR A 100 -8.97 10.49 4.66
#